data_AF-A0A936JW86-F1
#
_entry.id   AF-A0A936JW86-F1
#
_cell.length_a   1.000
_cell.length_b   1.000
_cell.length_c   1.000
_cell.angle_alpha   90.00
_cell.angle_beta   90.00
_cell.angle_gamma   90.00
#
_symmetry.space_group_name_H-M   'P 1'
#
loop_
_entity.id
_entity.type
_entity.pdbx_description
1 polymer ?
#
loop_
_entity_poly.entity_id
_entity_poly.type
_entity_poly.pdbx_seq_one_letter_code
_entity_poly.pdbx_strand_id
1 'polypeptide(L)'
;MKTTMEISDALLIEAKIVAARRRTTLRALVEHALQREIQPLESDGPLPPADDLIEVGPHGLPRLRRTGASATLTTESVRQMMDAEGV
;
A
#
# COMPACT_ATOMS: atom_id res chain seq x y z
N MET A 1 -10.61 -2.79 20.64
CA MET A 1 -10.72 -1.88 21.79
C MET A 1 -11.76 -0.81 21.47
N LYS A 2 -12.48 -0.29 22.47
CA LYS A 2 -13.38 0.85 22.28
C LYS A 2 -12.59 2.12 22.61
N THR A 3 -12.54 3.05 21.67
CA THR A 3 -11.89 4.36 21.83
C THR A 3 -12.94 5.43 21.59
N THR A 4 -12.96 6.45 22.43
CA THR A 4 -13.83 7.63 22.29
C THR A 4 -12.95 8.82 21.92
N MET A 5 -13.34 9.58 20.90
CA MET A 5 -12.65 10.78 20.44
C MET A 5 -13.68 11.83 19.99
N GLU A 6 -13.38 13.09 20.24
CA GLU A 6 -14.19 14.22 19.78
C GLU A 6 -13.82 14.56 18.33
N ILE A 7 -14.81 14.55 17.45
CA ILE A 7 -14.67 14.91 16.03
C ILE A 7 -15.90 15.71 15.59
N SER A 8 -15.75 16.59 14.60
CA SER A 8 -16.90 17.34 14.10
C SER A 8 -17.88 16.44 13.36
N ASP A 9 -19.18 16.72 13.49
CA ASP A 9 -20.24 15.96 12.83
C ASP A 9 -20.08 15.98 11.30
N ALA A 10 -19.68 17.12 10.74
CA ALA A 10 -19.42 17.25 9.31
C ALA A 10 -18.34 16.27 8.84
N LEU A 11 -17.23 16.16 9.58
CA LEU A 11 -16.15 15.23 9.26
C LEU A 11 -16.59 13.77 9.41
N LEU A 12 -17.39 13.46 10.44
CA LEU A 12 -17.92 12.11 10.64
C LEU A 12 -18.85 11.69 9.47
N ILE A 13 -19.67 12.61 8.96
CA ILE A 13 -20.53 12.36 7.81
C ILE A 13 -19.70 12.08 6.57
N GLU A 14 -18.71 12.92 6.26
CA GLU A 14 -17.83 12.72 5.11
C GLU A 14 -17.06 11.41 5.20
N ALA A 15 -16.51 11.08 6.38
CA ALA A 15 -15.80 9.84 6.61
C ALA A 15 -16.69 8.61 6.36
N LYS A 16 -17.97 8.65 6.75
CA LYS A 16 -18.94 7.58 6.45
C LYS A 16 -19.20 7.45 4.96
N ILE A 17 -19.33 8.56 4.24
CA ILE A 17 -19.51 8.55 2.77
C ILE A 17 -18.29 7.91 2.09
N VAL A 18 -17.07 8.27 2.52
CA VAL A 18 -15.83 7.68 1.99
C VAL A 18 -15.75 6.19 2.30
N ALA A 19 -16.10 5.77 3.52
CA ALA A 19 -16.11 4.36 3.90
C ALA A 19 -17.07 3.56 3.01
N ALA A 20 -18.28 4.07 2.78
CA ALA A 20 -19.27 3.44 1.88
C ALA A 20 -18.74 3.32 0.44
N ARG A 21 -18.16 4.41 -0.11
CA ARG A 21 -17.57 4.40 -1.46
C ARG A 21 -16.44 3.38 -1.61
N ARG A 22 -15.63 3.21 -0.56
CA ARG A 22 -14.52 2.23 -0.52
C ARG A 22 -14.95 0.82 -0.11
N ARG A 23 -16.27 0.59 0.07
CA ARG A 23 -16.83 -0.69 0.55
C ARG A 23 -16.16 -1.19 1.83
N THR A 24 -15.86 -0.28 2.75
CA THR A 24 -15.24 -0.57 4.05
C THR A 24 -16.07 0.03 5.20
N THR A 25 -15.67 -0.26 6.44
CA THR A 25 -16.31 0.30 7.63
C THR A 25 -15.63 1.59 8.05
N LEU A 26 -16.36 2.47 8.75
CA LEU A 26 -15.76 3.68 9.33
C LEU A 26 -14.59 3.33 10.26
N ARG A 27 -14.72 2.25 11.04
CA ARG A 27 -13.66 1.77 11.94
C ARG A 27 -12.39 1.41 11.16
N ALA A 28 -12.52 0.57 10.13
CA ALA A 28 -11.38 0.16 9.31
C ALA A 28 -10.75 1.36 8.57
N LEU A 29 -11.57 2.31 8.12
CA LEU A 29 -11.07 3.55 7.51
C LEU A 29 -10.25 4.39 8.50
N VAL A 30 -10.70 4.53 9.74
CA VAL A 30 -9.98 5.26 10.78
C VAL A 30 -8.71 4.54 11.20
N GLU A 31 -8.77 3.23 11.42
CA GLU A 31 -7.59 2.41 11.75
C GLU A 31 -6.52 2.52 10.65
N HIS A 32 -6.89 2.39 9.38
CA HIS A 32 -5.97 2.54 8.25
C HIS A 32 -5.39 3.96 8.15
N ALA A 33 -6.21 4.99 8.37
CA ALA A 33 -5.72 6.38 8.36
C ALA A 33 -4.69 6.63 9.47
N LEU A 34 -4.94 6.11 10.67
CA LEU A 34 -4.01 6.21 11.80
C LEU A 34 -2.72 5.42 11.53
N GLN A 35 -2.82 4.21 10.99
CA GLN A 35 -1.65 3.40 10.60
C GLN A 35 -0.75 4.13 9.61
N ARG A 36 -1.35 4.77 8.59
CA ARG A 36 -0.61 5.56 7.61
C ARG A 36 0.11 6.75 8.25
N GLU A 37 -0.47 7.35 9.28
CA GLU A 37 0.12 8.51 9.95
C GLU A 37 1.27 8.13 10.89
N ILE A 38 1.20 6.96 11.54
CA ILE A 38 2.24 6.49 12.46
C ILE A 38 3.35 5.69 11.76
N GLN A 39 3.12 5.23 10.53
CA GLN A 39 4.18 4.57 9.77
C GLN A 39 5.28 5.61 9.51
N PRO A 40 6.54 5.31 9.89
CA PRO A 40 7.65 6.10 9.42
C PRO A 40 7.56 6.09 7.89
N LEU A 41 7.63 7.26 7.26
CA LEU A 41 8.01 7.34 5.85
C LEU A 41 9.29 6.52 5.75
N GLU A 42 9.23 5.33 5.15
CA GLU A 42 10.44 4.55 4.85
C GLU A 42 11.22 5.35 3.81
N SER A 43 11.99 6.31 4.31
CA SER A 43 12.90 7.18 3.58
C SER A 43 14.31 7.11 4.17
N ASP A 44 14.51 6.36 5.26
CA ASP A 44 15.81 6.20 5.92
C ASP A 44 16.57 4.93 5.49
N GLY A 45 15.99 4.11 4.62
CA GLY A 45 16.77 3.15 3.84
C GLY A 45 17.39 3.87 2.64
N PRO A 46 18.69 3.69 2.34
CA PRO A 46 19.24 4.26 1.11
C PRO A 46 18.42 3.74 -0.06
N LEU A 47 17.69 4.63 -0.73
CA LEU A 47 17.11 4.34 -2.04
C LEU A 47 18.26 3.82 -2.89
N PRO A 48 18.19 2.60 -3.46
CA PRO A 48 19.15 2.21 -4.47
C PRO A 48 19.12 3.31 -5.55
N PRO A 49 20.28 3.75 -6.04
CA PRO A 49 20.32 4.85 -7.01
C PRO A 49 19.36 4.54 -8.16
N ALA A 50 18.54 5.53 -8.56
CA ALA A 50 17.46 5.34 -9.53
C ALA A 50 17.97 4.73 -10.86
N ASP A 51 19.23 4.99 -11.19
CA ASP A 51 19.95 4.43 -12.35
C ASP A 51 20.11 2.90 -12.31
N ASP A 52 19.96 2.28 -11.14
CA ASP A 52 20.15 0.84 -10.97
C ASP A 52 18.84 0.03 -11.08
N LEU A 53 17.69 0.71 -11.06
CA LEU A 53 16.37 0.08 -11.13
C LEU A 53 15.76 0.10 -12.54
N ILE A 54 16.21 0.97 -13.43
CA ILE A 54 15.60 1.18 -14.76
C ILE A 54 16.63 0.99 -15.86
N GLU A 55 16.44 -0.02 -16.72
CA GLU A 55 17.20 -0.23 -17.95
C GLU A 55 16.39 0.20 -19.18
N VAL A 56 17.05 0.81 -20.16
CA VAL A 56 16.41 1.12 -21.45
C VAL A 56 16.53 -0.11 -22.35
N GLY A 57 15.40 -0.71 -22.69
CA GLY A 57 15.35 -1.89 -23.56
C GLY A 57 15.69 -1.56 -25.02
N PRO A 58 15.80 -2.60 -25.89
CA PRO A 58 16.21 -2.45 -27.30
C PRO A 58 15.33 -1.53 -28.17
N HIS A 59 14.14 -1.17 -27.67
CA HIS A 59 13.17 -0.31 -28.34
C HIS A 59 13.09 1.09 -27.72
N GLY A 60 14.05 1.48 -26.87
CA GLY A 60 14.07 2.80 -26.23
C GLY A 60 13.06 2.97 -25.09
N LEU A 61 12.41 1.89 -24.65
CA LEU A 61 11.42 1.91 -23.57
C LEU A 61 12.10 1.58 -22.23
N PRO A 62 11.83 2.37 -21.17
CA PRO A 62 12.33 2.05 -19.83
C PRO A 62 11.68 0.75 -19.33
N ARG A 63 12.50 -0.14 -18.78
CA ARG A 63 12.11 -1.41 -18.16
C ARG A 63 12.75 -1.48 -16.79
N LEU A 64 12.03 -2.06 -15.81
CA LEU A 64 12.61 -2.30 -14.50
C LEU A 64 13.66 -3.41 -14.62
N ARG A 65 14.88 -3.14 -14.13
CA ARG A 65 15.92 -4.15 -14.02
C ARG A 65 15.43 -5.25 -13.11
N ARG A 66 15.64 -6.50 -13.52
CA ARG A 66 15.26 -7.68 -12.74
C ARG A 66 16.22 -7.85 -11.57
N THR A 67 15.95 -7.19 -10.45
CA THR A 67 16.78 -7.32 -9.24
C THR A 67 16.60 -8.71 -8.63
N GLY A 68 17.68 -9.49 -8.61
CA GLY A 68 18.03 -10.36 -7.47
C GLY A 68 17.01 -11.36 -6.92
N ALA A 69 16.19 -11.99 -7.75
CA ALA A 69 15.74 -13.39 -7.60
C ALA A 69 14.79 -13.68 -8.75
N SER A 70 15.04 -14.76 -9.48
CA SER A 70 14.08 -15.28 -10.43
C SER A 70 12.89 -15.89 -9.68
N ALA A 71 12.10 -15.08 -8.99
CA ALA A 71 10.71 -15.42 -8.73
C ALA A 71 10.00 -15.29 -10.08
N THR A 72 10.07 -16.34 -10.89
CA THR A 72 8.98 -16.57 -11.84
C THR A 72 7.73 -16.51 -10.98
N LEU A 73 6.96 -15.41 -11.07
CA LEU A 73 5.71 -15.26 -10.35
C LEU A 73 4.79 -16.35 -10.89
N THR A 74 4.85 -17.52 -10.27
CA THR A 74 3.94 -18.61 -10.55
C THR A 74 2.60 -18.26 -9.92
N THR A 75 1.52 -18.74 -10.52
CA THR A 75 0.17 -18.54 -9.98
C THR A 75 0.08 -18.99 -8.52
N GLU A 76 0.88 -19.98 -8.13
CA GLU A 76 1.03 -20.45 -6.75
C GLU A 76 1.69 -19.41 -5.83
N SER A 77 2.79 -18.78 -6.25
CA SER A 77 3.42 -17.69 -5.48
C SER A 77 2.49 -16.49 -5.30
N VAL A 78 1.69 -16.16 -6.32
CA VAL A 78 0.69 -15.09 -6.24
C VAL A 78 -0.40 -15.46 -5.24
N ARG A 79 -0.90 -16.70 -5.28
CA ARG A 79 -1.87 -17.20 -4.29
C ARG A 79 -1.32 -17.18 -2.88
N GLN A 80 -0.08 -17.59 -2.69
CA GLN A 80 0.53 -17.62 -1.36
C GLN A 80 0.76 -16.21 -0.80
N MET A 81 1.07 -15.23 -1.66
CA MET A 81 1.12 -13.81 -1.28
C MET A 81 -0.28 -13.29 -0.95
N MET A 82 -1.31 -13.66 -1.73
CA MET A 82 -2.70 -13.30 -1.44
C MET A 82 -3.19 -13.93 -0.13
N ASP A 83 -2.84 -15.18 0.16
CA ASP A 83 -3.18 -15.87 1.41
C ASP A 83 -2.42 -15.27 2.61
N ALA A 84 -1.16 -14.86 2.42
CA ALA A 84 -0.34 -14.22 3.45
C ALA A 84 -0.82 -12.79 3.77
N GLU A 85 -1.35 -12.08 2.77
CA GLU A 85 -2.00 -10.78 2.93
C GLU A 85 -3.51 -10.88 3.20
N GLY A 86 -4.06 -12.10 3.22
CA GLY A 86 -5.44 -12.41 3.58
C GLY A 86 -6.51 -11.92 2.62
N VAL A 87 -6.31 -12.04 1.30
CA VAL A 87 -7.31 -11.79 0.24
C VAL A 87 -7.66 -13.05 -0.54
#